data_AF-A0A1Y5PP38-F1
#
_entry.id   AF-A0A1Y5PP38-F1
#
_cell.length_a   1.000
_cell.length_b   1.000
_cell.length_c   1.000
_cell.angle_alpha   90.00
_cell.angle_beta   90.00
_cell.angle_gamma   90.00
#
_symmetry.space_group_name_H-M   'P 1'
#
loop_
_entity.id
_entity.type
_entity.pdbx_description
1 polymer ?
#
loop_
_entity_poly.entity_id
_entity_poly.type
_entity_poly.pdbx_seq_one_letter_code
_entity_poly.pdbx_strand_id
1 'polypeptide(L)' 'MTAQITKRAAGLVASVAAAGALALGLSFAPTANAADSCGIGYHLEGPNCVLNVPGPNAHFISPNCWININGDERCYAP' A
#
# COMPACT_ATOMS: atom_id res chain seq x y z
N MET A 1 -18.33 29.56 30.18
CA MET A 1 -18.30 29.47 28.70
C MET A 1 -16.91 29.16 28.15
N THR A 2 -15.83 29.74 28.67
CA THR A 2 -14.44 29.59 28.19
C THR A 2 -13.96 28.13 28.11
N ALA A 3 -14.20 27.32 29.15
CA ALA A 3 -13.75 25.92 29.19
C ALA A 3 -14.41 24.99 28.15
N GLN A 4 -15.63 25.30 27.69
CA GLN A 4 -16.29 24.54 26.63
C GLN A 4 -15.68 24.83 25.25
N ILE A 5 -15.26 26.08 25.03
CA ILE A 5 -14.61 26.51 23.79
C ILE A 5 -13.22 25.85 23.68
N THR A 6 -12.48 25.77 24.79
CA THR A 6 -11.15 25.11 24.83
C THR A 6 -11.24 23.61 24.54
N LYS A 7 -12.26 22.91 25.06
CA LYS A 7 -12.49 21.48 24.77
C LYS A 7 -12.82 21.22 23.31
N ARG A 8 -13.64 22.07 22.69
CA ARG A 8 -13.98 21.95 21.26
C ARG A 8 -12.78 22.23 20.36
N ALA A 9 -11.98 23.25 20.70
CA ALA A 9 -10.74 23.54 19.98
C ALA A 9 -9.72 22.39 20.10
N ALA A 10 -9.55 21.82 21.30
CA ALA A 10 -8.69 20.66 21.51
C ALA A 10 -9.16 19.43 20.70
N GLY A 11 -10.48 19.18 20.63
CA GLY A 11 -11.03 18.10 19.82
C GLY A 11 -10.80 18.28 18.32
N LEU A 12 -10.90 19.51 17.82
CA LEU A 12 -10.59 19.85 16.42
C LEU A 12 -9.11 19.64 16.10
N VAL A 13 -8.22 20.14 16.94
CA VAL A 13 -6.76 19.97 16.75
C VAL A 13 -6.37 18.50 16.78
N ALA A 14 -6.92 17.72 17.72
CA ALA A 14 -6.66 16.28 17.80
C ALA A 14 -7.15 15.55 16.54
N SER A 15 -8.32 15.91 16.02
CA SER A 15 -8.86 15.32 14.79
C SER A 15 -8.01 15.64 13.56
N VAL A 16 -7.54 16.88 13.44
CA VAL A 16 -6.65 17.29 12.34
C VAL A 16 -5.29 16.59 12.43
N ALA A 17 -4.73 16.46 13.63
CA ALA A 17 -3.48 15.73 13.84
C ALA A 17 -3.62 14.24 13.48
N ALA A 18 -4.72 13.60 13.89
CA ALA A 18 -5.00 12.21 13.54
C ALA A 18 -5.20 12.01 12.03
N ALA A 19 -5.94 12.89 11.37
CA ALA A 19 -6.13 12.85 9.92
C ALA A 19 -4.80 13.07 9.16
N GLY A 20 -3.97 14.01 9.62
CA GLY A 20 -2.64 14.26 9.05
C GLY A 20 -1.71 13.06 9.24
N ALA A 21 -1.70 12.44 10.41
CA ALA A 21 -0.92 11.24 10.68
C ALA A 21 -1.38 10.05 9.81
N LEU A 22 -2.68 9.89 9.59
CA LEU A 22 -3.22 8.86 8.71
C LEU A 22 -2.87 9.10 7.23
N ALA A 23 -2.94 10.35 6.76
CA ALA A 23 -2.59 10.71 5.39
C ALA A 23 -1.10 10.49 5.10
N LEU A 24 -0.22 10.90 6.04
CA LEU A 24 1.20 10.56 5.98
C LEU A 24 1.38 9.03 6.02
N GLY A 25 0.62 8.37 6.90
CA GLY A 25 0.35 6.94 6.96
C GLY A 25 0.28 6.24 5.60
N LEU A 26 -0.72 6.65 4.85
CA LEU A 26 -1.07 6.09 3.55
C LEU A 26 -0.06 6.45 2.45
N SER A 27 0.72 7.52 2.63
CA SER A 27 1.73 7.95 1.63
C SER A 27 3.01 7.10 1.63
N PHE A 28 3.30 6.40 2.73
CA PHE A 28 4.44 5.47 2.82
C PHE A 28 4.04 3.99 2.69
N ALA A 29 2.74 3.69 2.78
CA ALA A 29 2.27 2.39 2.34
C ALA A 29 2.67 2.26 0.87
N PRO A 30 3.29 1.14 0.45
CA PRO A 30 3.37 0.85 -0.97
C PRO A 30 1.93 0.88 -1.43
N THR A 31 1.55 1.91 -2.21
CA THR A 31 0.37 1.81 -3.03
C THR A 31 0.72 0.68 -3.95
N ALA A 32 0.35 -0.54 -3.56
CA ALA A 32 0.28 -1.67 -4.43
C ALA A 32 -0.72 -1.21 -5.50
N ASN A 33 -0.21 -0.49 -6.50
CA ASN A 33 -0.78 -0.48 -7.82
C ASN A 33 -0.84 -1.95 -8.14
N ALA A 34 -1.98 -2.56 -7.82
CA ALA A 34 -2.38 -3.87 -8.29
C ALA A 34 -2.01 -3.83 -9.77
N ALA A 35 -0.97 -4.56 -10.16
CA ALA A 35 -0.17 -4.19 -11.32
C ALA A 35 -1.13 -3.97 -12.49
N ASP A 36 -1.23 -2.70 -12.90
CA ASP A 36 -2.07 -2.26 -14.01
C ASP A 36 -3.57 -2.63 -13.89
N SER A 37 -4.14 -2.50 -12.68
CA SER A 37 -5.55 -2.81 -12.31
C SER A 37 -5.93 -4.30 -12.24
N CYS A 38 -4.97 -5.22 -12.27
CA CYS A 38 -5.25 -6.66 -12.32
C CYS A 38 -5.46 -7.39 -10.97
N GLY A 39 -5.42 -6.67 -9.85
CA GLY A 39 -5.49 -7.24 -8.50
C GLY A 39 -4.14 -7.70 -7.95
N ILE A 40 -4.10 -8.08 -6.67
CA ILE A 40 -2.89 -8.60 -6.00
C ILE A 40 -2.52 -9.95 -6.62
N GLY A 41 -1.23 -10.15 -6.94
CA GLY A 41 -0.71 -11.41 -7.50
C GLY A 41 -0.84 -11.54 -9.01
N TYR A 42 -1.36 -10.52 -9.71
CA TYR A 42 -1.51 -10.49 -11.16
C TYR A 42 -0.83 -9.24 -11.74
N HIS A 43 -0.51 -9.29 -13.04
CA HIS A 43 -0.08 -8.12 -13.82
C HIS A 43 -0.77 -8.10 -15.18
N LEU A 44 -0.77 -6.95 -15.83
CA LEU A 44 -1.37 -6.79 -17.15
C LEU A 44 -0.37 -7.21 -18.23
N GLU A 45 -0.77 -8.18 -19.04
CA GLU A 45 -0.09 -8.58 -20.27
C GLU A 45 -1.02 -8.28 -21.45
N GLY A 46 -0.80 -7.13 -22.09
CA GLY A 46 -1.70 -6.62 -23.13
C GLY A 46 -3.08 -6.26 -22.55
N PRO A 47 -4.19 -6.86 -23.03
CA PRO A 47 -5.51 -6.64 -22.45
C PRO A 47 -5.86 -7.61 -21.31
N ASN A 48 -4.98 -8.55 -20.96
CA ASN A 48 -5.29 -9.64 -20.04
C ASN A 48 -4.57 -9.49 -18.70
N CYS A 49 -5.27 -9.86 -17.62
CA CYS A 49 -4.65 -10.02 -16.32
C CYS A 49 -4.11 -11.45 -16.18
N VAL A 50 -2.78 -11.56 -16.08
CA VAL A 50 -2.09 -12.84 -15.99
C VAL A 50 -1.42 -12.97 -14.62
N LEU A 51 -1.25 -14.23 -14.18
CA LEU A 51 -0.61 -14.51 -12.90
C LEU A 51 0.81 -13.93 -12.91
N ASN A 52 1.14 -13.16 -11.88
CA ASN A 52 2.49 -12.67 -11.71
C ASN A 52 3.37 -13.86 -11.34
N VAL A 53 4.30 -14.21 -12.23
CA VAL A 53 5.26 -15.30 -12.03
C VAL A 53 6.67 -14.74 -11.89
N PRO A 54 7.54 -15.39 -11.11
CA PRO A 54 8.94 -14.99 -10.99
C PRO A 54 9.63 -14.98 -12.36
N GLY A 55 10.12 -13.81 -12.75
CA GLY A 55 10.92 -13.65 -13.95
C GLY A 55 12.36 -14.17 -13.79
N PRO A 56 13.16 -14.14 -14.86
CA PRO A 56 14.58 -14.46 -14.79
C PRO A 56 15.29 -13.59 -13.74
N ASN A 57 16.13 -14.21 -12.91
CA ASN A 57 16.85 -13.58 -11.79
C ASN A 57 15.97 -13.15 -10.59
N ALA A 58 14.71 -13.55 -10.53
CA ALA A 58 13.94 -13.42 -9.30
C ALA A 58 14.53 -14.32 -8.21
N HIS A 59 14.58 -13.81 -6.97
CA HIS A 59 15.00 -14.60 -5.82
C HIS A 59 13.85 -14.75 -4.82
N PHE A 60 13.54 -15.99 -4.45
CA PHE A 60 12.51 -16.26 -3.44
C PHE A 60 13.00 -15.87 -2.05
N ILE A 61 12.15 -15.17 -1.31
CA ILE A 61 12.37 -14.79 0.09
C ILE A 61 11.45 -15.58 1.04
N SER A 62 10.38 -16.14 0.50
CA SER A 62 9.44 -17.02 1.20
C SER A 62 8.78 -17.96 0.18
N PRO A 63 8.00 -18.97 0.61
CA PRO A 63 7.32 -19.89 -0.30
C PRO A 63 6.39 -19.20 -1.32
N ASN A 64 5.82 -18.04 -0.96
CA ASN A 64 4.85 -17.31 -1.79
C ASN A 64 5.36 -15.96 -2.30
N CYS A 65 6.59 -15.55 -1.94
CA CYS A 65 7.10 -14.23 -2.26
C CYS A 65 8.54 -14.27 -2.79
N TRP A 66 8.85 -13.34 -3.68
CA TRP A 66 10.14 -13.16 -4.32
C TRP A 66 10.45 -11.69 -4.54
N ILE A 67 11.72 -11.38 -4.75
CA ILE A 67 12.18 -10.07 -5.20
C ILE A 67 12.49 -10.16 -6.69
N ASN A 68 11.95 -9.23 -7.47
CA ASN A 68 12.20 -9.16 -8.92
C ASN A 68 13.54 -8.46 -9.23
N ILE A 69 13.89 -8.36 -10.52
CA ILE A 69 15.12 -7.69 -10.97
C ILE A 69 15.17 -6.19 -10.64
N ASN A 70 14.02 -5.56 -10.43
CA ASN A 70 13.91 -4.16 -10.03
C ASN A 70 14.09 -3.96 -8.52
N GLY A 71 14.20 -5.05 -7.74
CA GLY A 71 14.28 -4.99 -6.28
C GLY A 71 12.91 -4.92 -5.59
N ASP A 72 11.80 -5.06 -6.32
CA ASP A 72 10.47 -5.05 -5.72
C ASP A 72 10.12 -6.42 -5.15
N GLU A 73 9.55 -6.42 -3.95
CA GLU A 73 8.88 -7.60 -3.39
C GLU A 73 7.57 -7.85 -4.13
N ARG A 74 7.37 -9.10 -4.54
CA ARG A 74 6.16 -9.59 -5.21
C ARG A 74 5.73 -10.88 -4.51
N CYS A 75 4.43 -11.06 -4.34
CA CYS A 75 3.86 -12.27 -3.79
C CYS A 75 2.74 -12.79 -4.70
N TYR A 76 2.51 -14.10 -4.64
CA TYR A 76 1.28 -14.67 -5.20
C TYR A 76 0.04 -14.15 -4.46
N ALA A 77 -1.11 -14.20 -5.13
CA ALA A 77 -2.38 -13.96 -4.47
C ALA A 77 -2.59 -14.98 -3.34
N PRO A 78 -3.15 -14.57 -2.19
CA PRO A 78 -3.46 -15.47 -1.09
C PRO A 78 -4.51 -16.53 -1.45
#